data_AF-A0A832B815-F1
#
_entry.id   AF-A0A832B815-F1
#
_cell.length_a   1.000
_cell.length_b   1.000
_cell.length_c   1.000
_cell.angle_alpha   90.00
_cell.angle_beta   90.00
_cell.angle_gamma   90.00
#
_symmetry.space_group_name_H-M   'P 1'
#
loop_
_entity.id
_entity.type
_entity.pdbx_description
1 polymer ?
#
loop_
_entity_poly.entity_id
_entity_poly.type
_entity_poly.pdbx_seq_one_letter_code
_entity_poly.pdbx_strand_id
1 'polypeptide(L)'
;MPKYGWLPSPSNERNGICDGARFQNTLLVFKICRRFFPHDCTDKFVGYLLRPWAKLALLKLLIMDIKLILHWTGFFVFAYIFGYAALYKVSQSPGMMQGMEAIGFGKTGTILIGWAEIIGVLGLLAGVFYPPVKPLAVLWLWPFAIGAFVVHLSYHHPFSEYRNALLVTVIPLLLLATDKHFSIQIRA
;
A
#
# COMPACT_ATOMS: atom_id res chain seq x y z
N MET A 1 30.62 -27.69 -23.05
CA MET A 1 29.28 -27.37 -23.62
C MET A 1 29.24 -25.89 -23.97
N PRO A 2 28.66 -25.50 -25.11
CA PRO A 2 29.27 -24.50 -25.99
C PRO A 2 28.65 -23.11 -25.94
N LYS A 3 29.46 -22.15 -26.40
CA LYS A 3 29.12 -20.78 -26.80
C LYS A 3 28.19 -20.80 -28.02
N TYR A 4 27.20 -19.92 -28.06
CA TYR A 4 26.49 -19.57 -29.29
C TYR A 4 26.67 -18.09 -29.59
N GLY A 5 27.47 -17.83 -30.63
CA GLY A 5 27.27 -16.68 -31.49
C GLY A 5 26.27 -17.01 -32.60
N TRP A 6 25.83 -15.95 -33.27
CA TRP A 6 25.52 -15.80 -34.69
C TRP A 6 24.22 -14.99 -34.93
N LEU A 7 24.47 -13.78 -35.44
CA LEU A 7 23.54 -12.92 -36.16
C LEU A 7 22.97 -13.61 -37.40
N PRO A 8 21.91 -13.02 -37.98
CA PRO A 8 22.10 -12.48 -39.33
C PRO A 8 21.75 -10.99 -39.42
N SER A 9 22.62 -10.25 -40.12
CA SER A 9 22.32 -8.99 -40.83
C SER A 9 21.73 -9.36 -42.20
N PRO A 10 20.83 -8.55 -42.79
CA PRO A 10 21.35 -7.64 -43.83
C PRO A 10 20.63 -6.29 -43.98
N SER A 11 21.40 -5.39 -44.62
CA SER A 11 21.04 -4.26 -45.51
C SER A 11 20.22 -3.12 -44.91
N ASN A 12 20.81 -1.96 -44.62
CA ASN A 12 21.29 -0.93 -45.56
C ASN A 12 20.18 -0.40 -46.49
N GLU A 13 19.38 0.54 -45.98
CA GLU A 13 18.86 1.65 -46.79
C GLU A 13 19.04 2.99 -46.03
N ARG A 14 20.16 3.61 -46.38
CA ARG A 14 20.38 5.05 -46.63
C ARG A 14 19.32 6.05 -46.12
N ASN A 15 19.86 6.95 -45.29
CA ASN A 15 19.80 8.42 -45.43
C ASN A 15 18.45 9.11 -45.27
N GLY A 16 18.30 9.77 -44.12
CA GLY A 16 17.35 10.85 -43.92
C GLY A 16 17.65 11.59 -42.63
N ILE A 17 18.71 12.39 -42.66
CA ILE A 17 18.99 13.52 -41.75
C ILE A 17 17.69 14.22 -41.37
N CYS A 18 17.37 14.28 -40.07
CA CYS A 18 16.74 15.42 -39.43
C CYS A 18 17.12 15.40 -37.94
N ASP A 19 18.24 16.05 -37.68
CA ASP A 19 18.67 16.50 -36.37
C ASP A 19 17.59 17.26 -35.61
N GLY A 20 17.62 17.08 -34.29
CA GLY A 20 17.36 18.12 -33.30
C GLY A 20 16.34 19.21 -33.63
N ALA A 21 15.06 18.93 -33.41
CA ALA A 21 14.09 19.97 -33.09
C ALA A 21 13.46 19.65 -31.72
N ARG A 22 13.98 20.36 -30.72
CA ARG A 22 13.40 20.52 -29.39
C ARG A 22 11.93 20.95 -29.57
N PHE A 23 11.00 20.01 -29.34
CA PHE A 23 9.56 20.17 -29.56
C PHE A 23 8.96 21.06 -28.47
N GLN A 24 9.11 22.38 -28.61
CA GLN A 24 8.52 23.37 -27.71
C GLN A 24 7.27 24.05 -28.27
N ASN A 25 6.73 23.63 -29.42
CA ASN A 25 5.51 24.24 -29.97
C ASN A 25 4.65 23.23 -30.75
N THR A 26 3.89 22.41 -30.03
CA THR A 26 2.92 21.43 -30.56
C THR A 26 1.77 22.08 -31.36
N LEU A 27 1.59 23.40 -31.26
CA LEU A 27 0.51 24.14 -31.91
C LEU A 27 0.80 24.55 -33.37
N LEU A 28 2.07 24.67 -33.78
CA LEU A 28 2.40 25.19 -35.12
C LEU A 28 2.41 24.09 -36.19
N VAL A 29 2.82 22.86 -35.83
CA VAL A 29 2.85 21.71 -36.74
C VAL A 29 1.44 21.31 -37.18
N PHE A 30 0.44 21.49 -36.31
CA PHE A 30 -0.97 21.26 -36.63
C PHE A 30 -1.50 22.24 -37.69
N LYS A 31 -0.95 23.45 -37.78
CA LYS A 31 -1.43 24.51 -38.68
C LYS A 31 -0.93 24.32 -40.11
N ILE A 32 0.23 23.68 -40.31
CA ILE A 32 0.80 23.39 -41.63
C ILE A 32 0.20 22.12 -42.24
N CYS A 33 -0.06 21.07 -41.43
CA CYS A 33 -0.70 19.85 -41.95
C CYS A 33 -2.13 20.07 -42.48
N ARG A 34 -2.87 21.06 -41.96
CA ARG A 34 -4.24 21.37 -42.40
C ARG A 34 -4.33 21.99 -43.81
N ARG A 35 -3.21 22.44 -44.39
CA ARG A 35 -3.21 23.17 -45.66
C ARG A 35 -2.89 22.31 -46.89
N PHE A 36 -2.40 21.07 -46.70
CA PHE A 36 -1.95 20.22 -47.80
C PHE A 36 -2.75 18.93 -48.03
N PHE A 37 -3.60 18.50 -47.09
CA PHE A 37 -4.40 17.26 -47.25
C PHE A 37 -5.83 17.44 -46.70
N PRO A 38 -6.78 17.93 -47.51
CA PRO A 38 -8.09 18.33 -47.00
C PRO A 38 -9.09 17.19 -46.75
N HIS A 39 -8.85 15.92 -47.15
CA HIS A 39 -9.97 14.95 -47.16
C HIS A 39 -9.79 13.52 -46.60
N ASP A 40 -8.61 13.05 -46.14
CA ASP A 40 -8.53 11.62 -45.71
C ASP A 40 -7.61 11.27 -44.53
N CYS A 41 -6.95 12.24 -43.87
CA CYS A 41 -5.88 11.92 -42.93
C CYS A 41 -6.17 12.18 -41.43
N THR A 42 -7.36 12.68 -41.07
CA THR A 42 -7.63 13.11 -39.68
C THR A 42 -8.16 11.99 -38.77
N ASP A 43 -8.82 10.96 -39.31
CA ASP A 43 -9.59 10.05 -38.46
C ASP A 43 -8.74 8.92 -37.85
N LYS A 44 -7.65 8.53 -38.52
CA LYS A 44 -6.75 7.47 -38.01
C LYS A 44 -5.70 7.98 -37.02
N PHE A 45 -5.26 9.23 -37.13
CA PHE A 45 -4.17 9.77 -36.31
C PHE A 45 -4.60 10.10 -34.86
N VAL A 46 -5.85 10.57 -34.68
CA VAL A 46 -6.42 10.88 -33.36
C VAL A 46 -6.67 9.60 -32.53
N GLY A 47 -7.04 8.49 -33.18
CA GLY A 47 -7.29 7.21 -32.50
C GLY A 47 -6.04 6.53 -31.92
N TYR A 48 -4.87 6.71 -32.54
CA TYR A 48 -3.62 6.13 -32.04
C TYR A 48 -3.00 6.92 -30.88
N LEU A 49 -3.20 8.25 -30.85
CA LEU A 49 -2.66 9.09 -29.79
C LEU A 49 -3.47 9.01 -28.48
N LEU A 50 -4.80 8.80 -28.55
CA LEU A 50 -5.69 8.79 -27.37
C LEU A 50 -5.85 7.43 -26.68
N ARG A 51 -5.63 6.31 -27.40
CA ARG A 51 -5.74 4.95 -26.85
C ARG A 51 -4.80 4.63 -25.66
N PRO A 52 -3.51 5.04 -25.63
CA PRO A 52 -2.65 4.74 -24.49
C PRO A 52 -3.06 5.51 -23.22
N TRP A 53 -3.59 6.74 -23.36
CA TRP A 53 -4.03 7.55 -22.24
C TRP A 53 -5.33 7.04 -21.61
N ALA A 54 -6.26 6.52 -22.42
CA ALA A 54 -7.48 5.87 -21.91
C ALA A 54 -7.15 4.60 -21.09
N LYS A 55 -6.21 3.76 -21.55
CA LYS A 55 -5.74 2.60 -20.78
C LYS A 55 -5.04 3.00 -19.48
N LEU A 56 -4.24 4.07 -19.49
CA LEU A 56 -3.61 4.61 -18.28
C LEU A 56 -4.63 5.18 -17.29
N ALA A 57 -5.68 5.86 -17.77
CA ALA A 57 -6.75 6.38 -16.93
C ALA A 57 -7.58 5.25 -16.29
N LEU A 58 -7.92 4.22 -17.08
CA LEU A 58 -8.63 3.04 -16.59
C LEU A 58 -7.81 2.25 -15.57
N LEU A 59 -6.50 2.08 -15.82
CA LEU A 59 -5.59 1.44 -14.87
C LEU A 59 -5.47 2.24 -13.56
N LYS A 60 -5.39 3.58 -13.65
CA LYS A 60 -5.35 4.46 -12.46
C LYS A 60 -6.64 4.36 -11.63
N LEU A 61 -7.80 4.31 -12.28
CA LEU A 61 -9.09 4.13 -11.59
C LEU A 61 -9.13 2.78 -10.86
N LEU A 62 -8.76 1.69 -11.54
CA LEU A 62 -8.76 0.34 -10.98
C LEU A 62 -7.77 0.20 -9.80
N ILE A 63 -6.59 0.80 -9.91
CA ILE A 63 -5.59 0.83 -8.81
C ILE A 63 -6.09 1.66 -7.61
N MET A 64 -6.85 2.72 -7.86
CA MET A 64 -7.38 3.58 -6.80
C MET A 64 -8.42 2.84 -5.95
N ASP A 65 -9.25 2.01 -6.59
CA ASP A 65 -10.24 1.18 -5.90
C ASP A 65 -9.58 0.06 -5.07
N ILE A 66 -8.53 -0.58 -5.60
CA ILE A 66 -7.80 -1.63 -4.85
C ILE A 66 -7.15 -1.06 -3.58
N LYS A 67 -6.54 0.13 -3.65
CA LYS A 67 -5.95 0.77 -2.46
C LYS A 67 -7.01 1.08 -1.41
N LEU A 68 -8.18 1.55 -1.83
CA LEU A 68 -9.29 1.84 -0.93
C LEU A 68 -9.80 0.56 -0.26
N ILE A 69 -10.02 -0.51 -1.05
CA ILE A 69 -10.47 -1.81 -0.53
C ILE A 69 -9.45 -2.38 0.46
N LEU A 70 -8.17 -2.38 0.11
CA LEU A 70 -7.09 -2.88 0.98
C LEU A 70 -7.01 -2.06 2.28
N HIS A 71 -7.12 -0.74 2.20
CA HIS A 71 -7.08 0.14 3.36
C HIS A 71 -8.23 -0.17 4.33
N TRP A 72 -9.48 -0.19 3.85
CA TRP A 72 -10.64 -0.43 4.71
C TRP A 72 -10.68 -1.87 5.23
N THR A 73 -10.31 -2.85 4.40
CA THR A 73 -10.22 -4.25 4.84
C THR A 73 -9.17 -4.40 5.94
N GLY A 74 -7.97 -3.84 5.72
CA GLY A 74 -6.91 -3.81 6.73
C GLY A 74 -7.36 -3.11 8.01
N PHE A 75 -8.12 -2.02 7.88
CA PHE A 75 -8.63 -1.24 9.01
C PHE A 75 -9.57 -2.08 9.89
N PHE A 76 -10.57 -2.73 9.28
CA PHE A 76 -11.52 -3.55 10.02
C PHE A 76 -10.85 -4.78 10.64
N VAL A 77 -9.94 -5.45 9.91
CA VAL A 77 -9.19 -6.60 10.43
C VAL A 77 -8.33 -6.17 11.62
N PHE A 78 -7.62 -5.05 11.52
CA PHE A 78 -6.77 -4.54 12.58
C PHE A 78 -7.58 -4.16 13.83
N ALA A 79 -8.67 -3.42 13.64
CA ALA A 79 -9.59 -3.05 14.72
C ALA A 79 -10.21 -4.27 15.40
N TYR A 80 -10.61 -5.28 14.63
CA TYR A 80 -11.19 -6.52 15.15
C TYR A 80 -10.19 -7.31 15.99
N ILE A 81 -8.97 -7.54 15.49
CA ILE A 81 -7.95 -8.33 16.19
C ILE A 81 -7.57 -7.66 17.52
N PHE A 82 -7.29 -6.37 17.51
CA PHE A 82 -6.93 -5.64 18.73
C PHE A 82 -8.11 -5.48 19.67
N GLY A 83 -9.31 -5.18 19.16
CA GLY A 83 -10.51 -5.05 19.98
C GLY A 83 -10.83 -6.36 20.70
N TYR A 84 -10.79 -7.49 19.99
CA TYR A 84 -10.97 -8.81 20.56
C TYR A 84 -9.89 -9.13 21.59
N ALA A 85 -8.61 -8.99 21.25
CA ALA A 85 -7.51 -9.29 22.16
C ALA A 85 -7.56 -8.45 23.45
N ALA A 86 -7.92 -7.17 23.33
CA ALA A 86 -7.99 -6.25 24.46
C ALA A 86 -9.11 -6.64 25.43
N LEU A 87 -10.29 -6.98 24.92
CA LEU A 87 -11.42 -7.44 25.73
C LEU A 87 -11.07 -8.70 26.53
N TYR A 88 -10.33 -9.64 25.94
CA TYR A 88 -9.89 -10.86 26.64
C TYR A 88 -8.87 -10.59 27.74
N LYS A 89 -7.99 -9.59 27.56
CA LYS A 89 -7.04 -9.16 28.59
C LYS A 89 -7.75 -8.44 29.75
N VAL A 90 -8.73 -7.59 29.46
CA VAL A 90 -9.49 -6.87 30.50
C VAL A 90 -10.47 -7.78 31.25
N SER A 91 -11.09 -8.74 30.55
CA SER A 91 -11.98 -9.75 31.15
C SER A 91 -11.24 -10.89 31.87
N GLN A 92 -9.90 -10.91 31.80
CA GLN A 92 -9.05 -11.85 32.53
C GLN A 92 -9.33 -13.32 32.20
N SER A 93 -9.53 -13.66 30.93
CA SER A 93 -9.74 -15.05 30.50
C SER A 93 -8.54 -15.93 30.91
N PRO A 94 -8.77 -17.10 31.56
CA PRO A 94 -7.69 -17.92 32.14
C PRO A 94 -6.57 -18.26 31.15
N GLY A 95 -6.90 -18.59 29.90
CA GLY A 95 -5.91 -18.93 28.88
C GLY A 95 -5.04 -17.74 28.47
N MET A 96 -5.61 -16.54 28.40
CA MET A 96 -4.86 -15.32 28.09
C MET A 96 -3.97 -14.90 29.25
N MET A 97 -4.47 -15.01 30.49
CA MET A 97 -3.72 -14.67 31.69
C MET A 97 -2.52 -15.60 31.87
N GLN A 98 -2.70 -16.90 31.68
CA GLN A 98 -1.60 -17.88 31.74
C GLN A 98 -0.54 -17.61 30.66
N GLY A 99 -0.95 -17.27 29.44
CA GLY A 99 -0.03 -16.90 28.37
C GLY A 99 0.80 -15.66 28.71
N MET A 100 0.17 -14.62 29.24
CA MET A 100 0.87 -13.39 29.64
C MET A 100 1.79 -13.60 30.84
N GLU A 101 1.36 -14.40 31.81
CA GLU A 101 2.17 -14.75 32.99
C GLU A 101 3.42 -15.54 32.60
N ALA A 102 3.32 -16.46 31.62
CA ALA A 102 4.46 -17.21 31.10
C ALA A 102 5.51 -16.30 30.42
N ILE A 103 5.09 -15.17 29.86
CA ILE A 103 5.97 -14.15 29.25
C ILE A 103 6.57 -13.22 30.33
N GLY A 104 6.16 -13.35 31.59
CA GLY A 104 6.59 -12.51 32.71
C GLY A 104 5.73 -11.28 32.95
N PHE A 105 4.59 -11.16 32.24
CA PHE A 105 3.60 -10.12 32.51
C PHE A 105 2.60 -10.62 33.55
N GLY A 106 2.70 -10.09 34.77
CA GLY A 106 1.73 -10.38 35.83
C GLY A 106 0.31 -9.89 35.49
N LYS A 107 -0.64 -10.20 36.37
CA LYS A 107 -2.05 -9.84 36.20
C LYS A 107 -2.28 -8.35 35.94
N THR A 108 -1.66 -7.49 36.74
CA THR A 108 -1.78 -6.04 36.61
C THR A 108 -1.25 -5.54 35.27
N GLY A 109 -0.09 -6.05 34.82
CA GLY A 109 0.51 -5.68 33.54
C GLY A 109 -0.39 -6.07 32.36
N THR A 110 -0.98 -7.27 32.42
CA THR A 110 -1.91 -7.76 31.40
C THR A 110 -3.15 -6.86 31.26
N ILE A 111 -3.73 -6.45 32.39
CA ILE A 111 -4.90 -5.55 32.40
C ILE A 111 -4.54 -4.16 31.86
N LEU A 112 -3.37 -3.62 32.24
CA LEU A 112 -2.89 -2.34 31.72
C LEU A 112 -2.68 -2.38 30.20
N ILE A 113 -2.09 -3.46 29.68
CA ILE A 113 -1.95 -3.67 28.24
C ILE A 113 -3.34 -3.74 27.58
N GLY A 114 -4.28 -4.47 28.18
CA GLY A 114 -5.66 -4.54 27.68
C GLY A 114 -6.31 -3.15 27.58
N TRP A 115 -6.19 -2.31 28.61
CA TRP A 115 -6.70 -0.93 28.55
C TRP A 115 -5.99 -0.08 27.51
N ALA A 116 -4.66 -0.21 27.37
CA ALA A 116 -3.91 0.51 26.36
C ALA A 116 -4.33 0.11 24.93
N GLU A 117 -4.62 -1.17 24.70
CA GLU A 117 -5.17 -1.65 23.43
C GLU A 117 -6.60 -1.14 23.19
N ILE A 118 -7.47 -1.12 24.20
CA ILE A 118 -8.82 -0.53 24.09
C ILE A 118 -8.73 0.95 23.69
N ILE A 119 -7.87 1.74 24.35
CA ILE A 119 -7.68 3.16 24.02
C ILE A 119 -7.22 3.31 22.56
N GLY A 120 -6.28 2.47 22.12
CA GLY A 120 -5.82 2.45 20.73
C GLY A 120 -6.95 2.12 19.74
N VAL A 121 -7.78 1.12 20.03
CA VAL A 121 -8.92 0.73 19.17
C VAL A 121 -9.99 1.82 19.12
N LEU A 122 -10.31 2.44 20.27
CA LEU A 122 -11.24 3.58 20.32
C LEU A 122 -10.69 4.78 19.53
N GLY A 123 -9.39 5.07 19.65
CA GLY A 123 -8.71 6.08 18.85
C GLY A 123 -8.76 5.76 17.36
N LEU A 124 -8.62 4.50 16.98
CA LEU A 124 -8.69 4.04 15.59
C LEU A 124 -10.09 4.26 15.01
N LEU A 125 -11.14 3.92 15.77
CA LEU A 125 -12.54 4.16 15.38
C LEU A 125 -12.88 5.65 15.33
N ALA A 126 -12.46 6.43 16.32
CA ALA A 126 -12.61 7.89 16.32
C ALA A 126 -11.86 8.54 15.14
N GLY A 127 -10.75 7.94 14.72
CA GLY A 127 -9.96 8.35 13.57
C GLY A 127 -10.70 8.32 12.23
N VAL A 128 -11.83 7.59 12.14
CA VAL A 128 -12.72 7.62 10.97
C VAL A 128 -13.41 8.98 10.84
N PHE A 129 -13.76 9.61 11.97
CA PHE A 129 -14.37 10.94 12.01
C PHE A 129 -13.32 12.06 12.11
N TYR A 130 -12.18 11.77 12.74
CA TYR A 130 -11.06 12.69 12.93
C TYR A 130 -9.79 12.15 12.25
N PRO A 131 -9.54 12.46 10.96
CA PRO A 131 -8.44 11.91 10.18
C PRO A 131 -7.05 11.92 10.84
N PRO A 132 -6.60 12.97 11.57
CA PRO A 132 -5.27 12.97 12.19
C PRO A 132 -5.13 12.00 13.36
N VAL A 133 -6.23 11.56 13.99
CA VAL A 133 -6.21 10.63 15.13
C VAL A 133 -5.91 9.20 14.65
N LYS A 134 -6.34 8.84 13.44
CA LYS A 134 -6.17 7.49 12.90
C LYS A 134 -4.70 7.03 12.84
N PRO A 135 -3.74 7.76 12.24
CA PRO A 135 -2.34 7.32 12.21
C PRO A 135 -1.72 7.26 13.60
N LEU A 136 -2.10 8.15 14.53
CA LEU A 136 -1.64 8.10 15.92
C LEU A 136 -2.12 6.81 16.61
N ALA A 137 -3.38 6.43 16.41
CA ALA A 137 -3.92 5.18 16.95
C ALA A 137 -3.25 3.94 16.35
N VAL A 138 -2.97 3.94 15.04
CA VAL A 138 -2.22 2.86 14.40
C VAL A 138 -0.81 2.75 14.98
N LEU A 139 -0.10 3.88 15.12
CA LEU A 139 1.23 3.92 15.73
C LEU A 139 1.22 3.49 17.20
N TRP A 140 0.17 3.82 17.94
CA TRP A 140 -0.01 3.39 19.32
C TRP A 140 -0.21 1.87 19.44
N LEU A 141 -1.01 1.28 18.56
CA LEU A 141 -1.28 -0.16 18.53
C LEU A 141 -0.11 -0.99 17.98
N TRP A 142 0.76 -0.39 17.18
CA TRP A 142 1.79 -1.12 16.46
C TRP A 142 2.85 -1.81 17.34
N PRO A 143 3.38 -1.20 18.42
CA PRO A 143 4.26 -1.89 19.37
C PRO A 143 3.63 -3.14 19.97
N PHE A 144 2.32 -3.15 20.21
CA PHE A 144 1.61 -4.34 20.71
C PHE A 144 1.55 -5.45 19.66
N ALA A 145 1.41 -5.11 18.38
CA ALA A 145 1.49 -6.09 17.28
C ALA A 145 2.88 -6.72 17.21
N ILE A 146 3.93 -5.91 17.33
CA ILE A 146 5.32 -6.37 17.36
C ILE A 146 5.55 -7.27 18.58
N GLY A 147 5.07 -6.87 19.76
CA GLY A 147 5.15 -7.68 20.98
C GLY A 147 4.49 -9.05 20.81
N ALA A 148 3.26 -9.10 20.28
CA ALA A 148 2.57 -10.35 20.01
C ALA A 148 3.34 -11.24 19.00
N PHE A 149 3.91 -10.63 17.97
CA PHE A 149 4.73 -11.33 16.99
C PHE A 149 6.00 -11.95 17.60
N VAL A 150 6.71 -11.20 18.43
CA VAL A 150 7.91 -11.70 19.15
C VAL A 150 7.54 -12.86 20.06
N VAL A 151 6.42 -12.79 20.77
CA VAL A 151 5.94 -13.89 21.62
C VAL A 151 5.69 -15.16 20.80
N HIS A 152 4.97 -15.05 19.67
CA HIS A 152 4.73 -16.22 18.82
C HIS A 152 6.01 -16.83 18.25
N LEU A 153 7.04 -16.02 18.01
CA LEU A 153 8.38 -16.49 17.65
C LEU A 153 9.08 -17.22 18.80
N SER A 154 9.04 -16.65 20.01
CA SER A 154 9.73 -17.21 21.19
C SER A 154 9.19 -18.57 21.62
N TYR A 155 7.88 -18.82 21.47
CA TYR A 155 7.26 -20.08 21.86
C TYR A 155 7.29 -21.18 20.78
N HIS A 156 8.02 -20.96 19.67
CA HIS A 156 8.14 -21.93 18.56
C HIS A 156 6.78 -22.46 18.07
N HIS A 157 5.78 -21.58 17.96
CA HIS A 157 4.47 -21.94 17.42
C HIS A 157 4.60 -22.50 15.99
N PRO A 158 3.69 -23.39 15.57
CA PRO A 158 3.68 -23.89 14.20
C PRO A 158 3.59 -22.74 13.19
N PHE A 159 4.21 -22.93 12.01
CA PHE A 159 4.36 -21.90 10.98
C PHE A 159 3.04 -21.17 10.62
N SER A 160 1.91 -21.88 10.72
CA SER A 160 0.57 -21.32 10.49
C SER A 160 0.19 -20.20 11.45
N GLU A 161 0.56 -20.30 12.73
CA GLU A 161 0.21 -19.31 13.76
C GLU A 161 1.16 -18.10 13.72
N TYR A 162 2.46 -18.35 13.54
CA TYR A 162 3.45 -17.31 13.31
C TYR A 162 3.10 -16.40 12.11
N ARG A 163 2.61 -16.99 11.01
CA ARG A 163 2.22 -16.22 9.81
C ARG A 163 1.11 -15.21 10.10
N ASN A 164 0.15 -15.56 10.96
CA ASN A 164 -0.94 -14.65 11.30
C ASN A 164 -0.41 -13.46 12.09
N ALA A 165 0.47 -13.69 13.07
CA ALA A 165 1.10 -12.60 13.83
C ALA A 165 1.98 -11.70 12.94
N LEU A 166 2.69 -12.27 11.97
CA LEU A 166 3.45 -11.51 10.98
C LEU A 166 2.53 -10.58 10.17
N LEU A 167 1.41 -11.11 9.67
CA LEU A 167 0.45 -10.31 8.90
C LEU A 167 -0.10 -9.14 9.72
N VAL A 168 -0.46 -9.37 10.99
CA VAL A 168 -0.93 -8.31 11.90
C VAL A 168 0.11 -7.21 12.09
N THR A 169 1.41 -7.55 12.07
CA THR A 169 2.50 -6.58 12.18
C THR A 169 2.70 -5.76 10.90
N VAL A 170 2.34 -6.31 9.74
CA VAL A 170 2.45 -5.63 8.43
C VAL A 170 1.23 -4.74 8.14
N ILE A 171 0.04 -5.06 8.67
CA ILE A 171 -1.18 -4.27 8.43
C ILE A 171 -1.02 -2.79 8.83
N PRO A 172 -0.41 -2.40 9.98
CA PRO A 172 -0.11 -1.02 10.32
C PRO A 172 0.67 -0.26 9.25
N LEU A 173 1.69 -0.90 8.67
CA LEU A 173 2.48 -0.32 7.58
C LEU A 173 1.63 -0.10 6.34
N LEU A 174 0.77 -1.06 6.00
CA LEU A 174 -0.17 -0.94 4.89
C LEU A 174 -1.16 0.19 5.13
N LEU A 175 -1.72 0.30 6.35
CA LEU A 175 -2.65 1.35 6.72
C LEU A 175 -2.01 2.73 6.64
N LEU A 176 -0.81 2.91 7.16
CA LEU A 176 -0.06 4.17 7.09
C LEU A 176 0.33 4.52 5.65
N ALA A 177 0.78 3.55 4.86
CA ALA A 177 1.21 3.77 3.48
C ALA A 177 0.04 4.09 2.53
N THR A 178 -1.17 3.65 2.86
CA THR A 178 -2.39 3.91 2.07
C THR A 178 -3.19 5.10 2.60
N ASP A 179 -2.80 5.68 3.74
CA ASP A 179 -3.43 6.86 4.31
C ASP A 179 -3.04 8.14 3.55
N LYS A 180 -4.02 8.98 3.22
CA LYS A 180 -3.80 10.24 2.48
C LYS A 180 -3.37 11.40 3.38
N HIS A 181 -3.63 11.31 4.68
CA HIS A 181 -3.37 12.36 5.67
C HIS A 181 -2.02 12.18 6.37
N PHE A 182 -1.38 11.02 6.21
CA PHE A 182 -0.05 10.76 6.74
C PHE A 182 1.04 11.33 5.84
N SER A 183 1.74 12.36 6.31
CA SER A 183 2.93 12.92 5.65
C SER A 183 4.04 13.10 6.68
N ILE A 184 5.17 12.44 6.47
CA ILE A 184 6.37 12.59 7.32
C ILE A 184 7.11 13.84 6.86
N GLN A 185 6.95 14.95 7.57
CA GLN A 185 7.78 16.13 7.37
C GLN A 185 9.03 16.02 8.26
N ILE A 186 10.14 15.56 7.68
CA ILE A 186 11.44 15.64 8.34
C ILE A 186 11.90 17.10 8.23
N ARG A 187 11.74 17.87 9.31
CA ARG A 187 12.32 19.20 9.41
C ARG A 187 13.76 19.02 9.90
N ALA A 188 14.72 19.23 8.98
CA ALA A 188 16.16 19.25 9.24
C ALA A 188 16.57 20.55 9.95
#